data_AF-M0CAZ5-F1
#
_entry.id   AF-M0CAZ5-F1
#
_cell.length_a   1.000
_cell.length_b   1.000
_cell.length_c   1.000
_cell.angle_alpha   90.00
_cell.angle_beta   90.00
_cell.angle_gamma   90.00
#
_symmetry.space_group_name_H-M   'P 1'
#
loop_
_entity.id
_entity.type
_entity.pdbx_description
1 polymer ?
#
loop_
_entity_poly.entity_id
_entity_poly.type
_entity_poly.pdbx_seq_one_letter_code
_entity_poly.pdbx_strand_id
1 'polypeptide(L)'
;MATFVELELPAAETALGETFDRVRSCYCYLEQAVVSETPGLWFGGAERLAIEAALEADPPVDAHSRIRAASDEWLYEVRFAAEIYEIGA
;
A
#
# COMPACT_ATOMS: atom_id res chain seq x y z
N MET A 1 4.05 22.96 -0.93
CA MET A 1 3.49 22.69 0.41
C MET A 1 2.73 21.39 0.28
N ALA A 2 3.19 20.32 0.92
CA ALA A 2 2.51 19.04 0.92
C ALA A 2 1.75 18.92 2.24
N THR A 3 0.45 18.61 2.16
CA THR A 3 -0.38 18.34 3.33
C THR A 3 -0.39 16.83 3.52
N PHE A 4 0.07 16.37 4.67
CA PHE A 4 0.04 14.97 5.05
C PHE A 4 -1.03 14.79 6.11
N VAL A 5 -1.90 13.80 5.94
CA VAL A 5 -2.85 13.35 6.96
C VAL A 5 -2.39 11.98 7.41
N GLU A 6 -2.11 11.83 8.70
CA GLU A 6 -1.82 10.54 9.32
C GLU A 6 -3.14 9.97 9.84
N LEU A 7 -3.53 8.80 9.32
CA LEU A 7 -4.75 8.09 9.69
C LEU A 7 -4.35 6.74 10.27
N GLU A 8 -4.79 6.46 11.48
CA GLU A 8 -4.67 5.14 12.09
C GLU A 8 -5.99 4.39 11.91
N LEU A 9 -5.97 3.34 11.10
CA LEU A 9 -7.10 2.46 10.85
C LEU A 9 -6.70 1.03 11.28
N PRO A 10 -7.60 0.26 11.90
CA PRO A 10 -7.33 -1.16 12.15
C PRO A 10 -7.05 -1.85 10.81
N ALA A 11 -5.98 -2.65 10.73
CA ALA A 11 -5.62 -3.35 9.50
C ALA A 11 -6.79 -4.17 8.91
N ALA A 12 -7.58 -4.81 9.79
CA ALA A 12 -8.77 -5.58 9.44
C ALA A 12 -9.90 -4.77 8.78
N GLU A 13 -9.87 -3.43 8.90
CA GLU A 13 -10.83 -2.53 8.26
C GLU A 13 -10.29 -1.97 6.92
N THR A 14 -9.09 -2.38 6.52
CA THR A 14 -8.47 -2.00 5.25
C THR A 14 -8.46 -3.16 4.26
N ALA A 15 -8.32 -2.85 2.97
CA ALA A 15 -8.10 -3.85 1.93
C ALA A 15 -6.71 -4.52 2.00
N LEU A 16 -5.85 -4.12 2.95
CA LEU A 16 -4.51 -4.65 3.17
C LEU A 16 -4.41 -5.43 4.50
N GLY A 17 -5.55 -5.87 5.05
CA GLY A 17 -5.60 -6.55 6.34
C GLY A 17 -4.70 -7.78 6.41
N GLU A 18 -4.74 -8.67 5.40
CA GLU A 18 -3.87 -9.84 5.39
C GLU A 18 -2.40 -9.46 5.17
N THR A 19 -2.12 -8.42 4.40
CA THR A 19 -0.76 -7.91 4.20
C THR A 19 -0.11 -7.56 5.56
N PHE A 20 -0.83 -6.81 6.41
CA PHE A 20 -0.33 -6.44 7.74
C PHE A 20 -0.31 -7.61 8.73
N ASP A 21 -1.26 -8.55 8.64
CA ASP A 21 -1.23 -9.76 9.47
C ASP A 21 0.00 -10.64 9.16
N ARG A 22 0.38 -10.73 7.88
CA ARG A 22 1.56 -11.46 7.41
C ARG A 22 2.86 -10.72 7.75
N VAL A 23 2.86 -9.40 7.67
CA VAL A 23 4.04 -8.56 7.88
C VAL A 23 3.73 -7.47 8.91
N ARG A 24 3.72 -7.86 10.19
CA ARG A 24 3.29 -6.98 11.30
C ARG A 24 4.15 -5.74 11.54
N SER A 25 5.38 -5.72 11.04
CA SER A 25 6.25 -4.54 11.11
C SER A 25 6.05 -3.57 9.94
N CYS A 26 5.22 -3.96 8.95
CA CYS A 26 4.96 -3.15 7.78
C CYS A 26 4.12 -1.93 8.14
N TYR A 27 4.44 -0.80 7.52
CA TYR A 27 3.60 0.39 7.50
C TYR A 27 3.42 0.84 6.06
N CYS A 28 2.34 1.59 5.79
CA CYS A 28 2.16 2.24 4.52
C CYS A 28 1.63 3.67 4.65
N TYR A 29 1.92 4.51 3.66
CA TYR A 29 1.31 5.82 3.52
C TYR A 29 1.02 6.13 2.06
N LEU A 30 -0.02 6.94 1.86
CA LEU A 30 -0.52 7.31 0.54
C LEU A 30 0.19 8.57 0.05
N GLU A 31 0.70 8.51 -1.17
CA GLU A 31 1.26 9.65 -1.89
C GLU A 31 0.44 9.86 -3.17
N GLN A 32 0.02 11.11 -3.42
CA GLN A 32 -0.44 11.45 -4.76
C GLN A 32 0.75 11.38 -5.72
N ALA A 33 0.84 10.27 -6.45
CA ALA A 33 1.84 10.09 -7.46
C ALA A 33 1.53 11.02 -8.64
N VAL A 34 2.47 11.87 -9.03
CA VAL A 34 2.34 12.72 -10.24
C VAL A 34 2.30 11.87 -11.53
N VAL A 35 2.59 10.57 -11.42
CA VAL A 35 2.86 9.65 -12.52
C VAL A 35 1.66 8.75 -12.86
N SER A 36 0.68 8.60 -11.98
CA SER A 36 -0.49 7.74 -12.17
C SER A 36 -1.79 8.49 -11.81
N GLU A 37 -2.90 8.08 -12.44
CA GLU A 37 -4.24 8.61 -12.10
C GLU A 37 -4.72 8.09 -10.73
N THR A 38 -4.17 6.97 -10.28
CA THR A 38 -4.39 6.36 -8.96
C THR A 38 -3.28 6.76 -7.98
N PRO A 39 -3.59 7.00 -6.69
CA PRO A 39 -2.59 7.27 -5.67
C PRO A 39 -1.61 6.10 -5.50
N GLY A 40 -0.36 6.39 -5.19
CA GLY A 40 0.64 5.39 -4.87
C GLY A 40 0.69 5.11 -3.37
N LEU A 41 1.03 3.87 -3.00
CA LEU A 41 1.28 3.47 -1.62
C LEU A 41 2.77 3.21 -1.41
N TRP A 42 3.36 3.96 -0.50
CA TRP A 42 4.69 3.65 0.03
C TRP A 42 4.55 2.56 1.09
N PHE A 43 5.44 1.58 1.05
CA PHE A 43 5.56 0.54 2.08
C PHE A 43 6.97 0.52 2.66
N GLY A 44 7.08 0.29 3.96
CA GLY A 44 8.35 0.20 4.69
C GLY A 44 8.23 -0.67 5.94
N GLY A 45 9.33 -0.80 6.70
CA GLY A 45 9.36 -1.57 7.95
C GLY A 45 9.50 -3.09 7.79
N ALA A 46 9.63 -3.58 6.56
CA ALA A 46 9.91 -4.97 6.24
C ALA A 46 10.73 -5.09 4.96
N GLU A 47 11.27 -6.27 4.67
CA GLU A 47 12.00 -6.50 3.42
C GLU A 47 11.04 -6.49 2.22
N ARG A 48 11.49 -5.90 1.11
CA ARG A 48 10.72 -5.80 -0.14
C ARG A 48 10.03 -7.10 -0.56
N LEU A 49 10.76 -8.21 -0.53
CA LEU A 49 10.23 -9.51 -0.97
C LEU A 49 9.10 -10.01 -0.05
N ALA A 50 9.17 -9.71 1.25
CA ALA A 50 8.10 -10.04 2.18
C ALA A 50 6.85 -9.18 1.92
N ILE A 51 7.04 -7.90 1.59
CA ILE A 51 5.94 -7.00 1.22
C ILE A 51 5.27 -7.45 -0.07
N GLU A 52 6.06 -7.70 -1.12
CA GLU A 52 5.54 -8.18 -2.42
C GLU A 52 4.79 -9.52 -2.26
N ALA A 53 5.37 -10.49 -1.53
CA ALA A 53 4.72 -11.77 -1.27
C ALA A 53 3.42 -11.62 -0.45
N ALA A 54 3.36 -10.64 0.44
CA ALA A 54 2.15 -10.36 1.22
C ALA A 54 1.06 -9.73 0.33
N LEU A 55 1.40 -8.77 -0.53
CA LEU A 55 0.48 -8.18 -1.51
C LEU A 55 -0.03 -9.22 -2.51
N GLU A 56 0.81 -10.14 -3.00
CA GLU A 56 0.40 -11.23 -3.89
C GLU A 56 -0.58 -12.21 -3.22
N ALA A 57 -0.48 -12.35 -1.90
CA ALA A 57 -1.30 -13.28 -1.13
C ALA A 57 -2.58 -12.65 -0.56
N ASP A 58 -2.73 -11.32 -0.64
CA ASP A 58 -3.86 -10.58 -0.07
C ASP A 58 -5.04 -10.58 -1.05
N PRO A 59 -6.16 -11.29 -0.77
CA PRO A 59 -7.25 -11.47 -1.71
C PRO A 59 -7.87 -10.18 -2.31
N PRO A 60 -7.97 -9.05 -1.59
CA PRO A 60 -8.46 -7.80 -2.16
C PRO A 60 -7.49 -7.12 -3.13
N VAL A 61 -6.22 -7.52 -3.18
CA VAL A 61 -5.21 -6.96 -4.11
C VAL A 61 -5.30 -7.70 -5.44
N ASP A 62 -5.75 -6.99 -6.48
CA ASP A 62 -5.85 -7.52 -7.85
C ASP A 62 -4.49 -7.45 -8.56
N ALA A 63 -3.78 -6.33 -8.41
CA ALA A 63 -2.44 -6.15 -8.97
C ALA A 63 -1.63 -5.15 -8.17
N HIS A 64 -0.30 -5.30 -8.20
CA HIS A 64 0.63 -4.30 -7.70
C HIS A 64 1.78 -4.10 -8.69
N SER A 65 2.26 -2.86 -8.82
CA SER A 65 3.37 -2.51 -9.70
C SER A 65 4.30 -1.53 -9.00
N ARG A 66 5.59 -1.85 -8.96
CA ARG A 66 6.58 -0.99 -8.30
C ARG A 66 6.92 0.22 -9.17
N ILE A 67 6.68 1.41 -8.66
CA ILE A 67 6.99 2.68 -9.33
C ILE A 67 8.41 3.12 -9.00
N ARG A 68 8.78 3.10 -7.70
CA ARG A 68 10.04 3.66 -7.21
C ARG A 68 10.51 2.96 -5.93
N ALA A 69 11.81 3.07 -5.65
CA ALA A 69 12.39 2.73 -4.36
C ALA A 69 13.06 3.98 -3.72
N ALA A 70 12.99 4.05 -2.40
CA ALA A 70 13.76 4.93 -1.52
C ALA A 70 14.46 4.05 -0.46
N SER A 71 15.43 4.61 0.27
CA SER A 71 16.37 3.89 1.17
C SER A 71 15.91 2.52 1.65
N ASP A 72 14.82 2.46 2.40
CA ASP A 72 14.22 1.23 2.96
C ASP A 72 12.70 1.17 2.69
N GLU A 73 12.24 1.85 1.64
CA GLU A 73 10.82 2.01 1.32
C GLU A 73 10.58 1.86 -0.17
N TRP A 74 9.39 1.39 -0.53
CA TRP A 74 9.04 1.13 -1.92
C TRP A 74 7.66 1.68 -2.24
N LEU A 75 7.59 2.44 -3.33
CA LEU A 75 6.35 3.01 -3.85
C LEU A 75 5.74 2.04 -4.86
N TYR A 76 4.50 1.66 -4.63
CA TYR A 76 3.71 0.84 -5.53
C TYR A 76 2.44 1.55 -5.96
N GLU A 77 2.04 1.29 -7.19
CA GLU A 77 0.65 1.37 -7.58
C GLU A 77 0.00 0.05 -7.16
N VAL A 78 -1.07 0.11 -6.37
CA VAL A 78 -1.85 -1.07 -5.95
C VAL A 78 -3.25 -0.92 -6.48
N ARG A 79 -3.73 -1.94 -7.20
CA ARG A 79 -5.10 -2.02 -7.69
C ARG A 79 -5.85 -3.01 -6.84
N PHE A 80 -6.95 -2.56 -6.26
CA PHE A 80 -7.84 -3.38 -5.47
C PHE A 80 -8.99 -3.92 -6.32
N ALA A 81 -9.60 -5.02 -5.88
CA ALA A 81 -10.83 -5.53 -6.48
C ALA A 81 -11.96 -4.47 -6.40
N ALA A 82 -12.85 -4.47 -7.40
CA ALA A 82 -13.88 -3.43 -7.61
C ALA A 82 -14.88 -3.22 -6.44
N GLU A 83 -14.89 -4.12 -5.45
CA GLU A 83 -15.72 -4.03 -4.25
C GLU A 83 -15.05 -3.22 -3.12
N ILE A 84 -13.82 -2.75 -3.33
CA ILE A 84 -13.07 -1.91 -2.41
C ILE A 84 -13.15 -0.44 -2.84
N TYR A 85 -13.55 0.42 -1.92
CA TYR A 85 -13.58 1.87 -2.13
C TYR A 85 -12.24 2.50 -1.74
N GLU A 86 -11.59 3.16 -2.69
CA GLU A 86 -10.37 3.93 -2.44
C GLU A 86 -10.73 5.29 -1.81
N ILE A 87 -10.17 5.57 -0.63
CA ILE A 87 -10.35 6.87 0.02
C ILE A 87 -9.46 7.90 -0.69
N GLY A 88 -10.07 8.88 -1.36
CA GLY A 88 -9.36 9.97 -2.04
C GLY A 88 -9.36 9.91 -3.57
N ALA A 89 -10.15 9.01 -4.17
CA ALA A 89 -10.54 9.07 -5.58
C ALA A 89 -11.61 10.15 -5.86
#